data_AF-A0A3B9HJQ2-F1
#
_entry.id   AF-A0A3B9HJQ2-F1
#
_cell.length_a   1.000
_cell.length_b   1.000
_cell.length_c   1.000
_cell.angle_alpha   90.00
_cell.angle_beta   90.00
_cell.angle_gamma   90.00
#
_symmetry.space_group_name_H-M   'P 1'
#
loop_
_entity.id
_entity.type
_entity.pdbx_description
1 polymer ?
#
loop_
_entity_poly.entity_id
_entity_poly.type
_entity_poly.pdbx_seq_one_letter_code
_entity_poly.pdbx_strand_id
1 'polypeptide(L)'
;METDADKKGSLCLNIARILRSQNKFSQSRTYAYKALDYKPSWGEPYLLIGDLYASSGPLCGPRTGFDSQVVVWVALDKYYKAKSVDPSVADDANDKIARYSQYMPTKTDLFERGIDEGSSYTVGCWINESTTVRGRKSN
;
A
#
# COMPACT_ATOMS: atom_id res chain seq x y z
N MET A 1 -28.58 -0.07 10.89
CA MET A 1 -28.58 -1.55 10.87
C MET A 1 -27.52 -2.00 9.89
N GLU A 2 -26.75 -3.03 10.24
CA GLU A 2 -25.73 -3.61 9.37
C GLU A 2 -26.38 -4.41 8.22
N THR A 3 -25.94 -4.19 6.98
CA THR A 3 -26.46 -4.86 5.79
C THR A 3 -25.78 -6.21 5.52
N ASP A 4 -26.35 -7.04 4.64
CA ASP A 4 -25.68 -8.28 4.19
C ASP A 4 -24.35 -7.98 3.46
N ALA A 5 -24.31 -6.89 2.69
CA ALA A 5 -23.08 -6.41 2.06
C ALA A 5 -22.03 -6.02 3.11
N ASP A 6 -22.43 -5.37 4.20
CA ASP A 6 -21.52 -5.01 5.29
C ASP A 6 -20.89 -6.25 5.93
N LYS A 7 -21.70 -7.28 6.20
CA LYS A 7 -21.22 -8.55 6.77
C LYS A 7 -20.26 -9.27 5.83
N LYS A 8 -20.59 -9.34 4.54
CA LYS A 8 -19.73 -9.96 3.51
C LYS A 8 -18.40 -9.20 3.37
N GLY A 9 -18.44 -7.87 3.36
CA GLY A 9 -17.26 -7.03 3.34
C GLY A 9 -16.38 -7.29 4.56
N SER A 10 -16.95 -7.26 5.76
CA SER A 10 -16.25 -7.52 7.02
C SER A 10 -15.62 -8.92 7.06
N LEU A 11 -16.33 -9.94 6.59
CA LEU A 11 -15.79 -11.29 6.48
C LEU A 11 -14.61 -11.37 5.52
N CYS A 12 -14.70 -10.74 4.34
CA CYS A 12 -13.59 -10.69 3.38
C CYS A 12 -12.35 -10.03 3.98
N LEU A 13 -12.51 -8.91 4.68
CA LEU A 13 -11.38 -8.23 5.32
C LEU A 13 -10.76 -9.09 6.45
N ASN A 14 -11.58 -9.80 7.22
CA ASN A 14 -11.08 -10.72 8.24
C ASN A 14 -10.28 -11.87 7.63
N ILE A 15 -10.75 -12.46 6.52
CA ILE A 15 -9.99 -13.45 5.76
C ILE A 15 -8.67 -12.85 5.26
N ALA A 16 -8.68 -11.63 4.74
CA ALA A 16 -7.48 -10.93 4.30
C ALA A 16 -6.46 -10.77 5.43
N ARG A 17 -6.90 -10.41 6.64
CA ARG A 17 -6.04 -10.31 7.84
C ARG A 17 -5.44 -11.65 8.25
N ILE A 18 -6.21 -12.74 8.19
CA ILE A 18 -5.71 -14.10 8.45
C ILE A 18 -4.67 -14.50 7.40
N LEU A 19 -4.92 -14.22 6.13
CA LEU A 19 -3.96 -14.52 5.06
C LEU A 19 -2.67 -13.71 5.22
N ARG A 20 -2.76 -12.46 5.68
CA ARG A 20 -1.58 -11.64 6.02
C ARG A 20 -0.75 -12.29 7.12
N SER A 21 -1.36 -12.76 8.21
CA SER A 21 -0.62 -13.40 9.31
C SER A 21 0.04 -14.72 8.89
N GLN A 22 -0.45 -15.35 7.82
CA GLN A 22 0.14 -16.52 7.17
C GLN A 22 1.17 -16.18 6.08
N ASN A 23 1.55 -14.91 5.93
CA ASN A 23 2.44 -14.42 4.85
C ASN A 23 1.93 -14.66 3.42
N LYS A 24 0.63 -14.92 3.23
CA LYS A 24 0.00 -15.13 1.92
C LYS A 24 -0.44 -13.80 1.31
N PHE A 25 0.52 -12.93 1.01
CA PHE A 25 0.25 -11.52 0.68
C PHE A 25 -0.60 -11.31 -0.57
N SER A 26 -0.32 -12.02 -1.66
CA SER A 26 -1.12 -11.92 -2.89
C SER A 26 -2.59 -12.29 -2.64
N GLN A 27 -2.84 -13.37 -1.90
CA GLN A 27 -4.20 -13.80 -1.54
C GLN A 27 -4.86 -12.82 -0.57
N SER A 28 -4.11 -12.30 0.42
CA SER A 28 -4.58 -11.28 1.34
C SER A 28 -5.09 -10.03 0.60
N ARG A 29 -4.30 -9.53 -0.36
CA ARG A 29 -4.70 -8.42 -1.23
C ARG A 29 -5.98 -8.73 -2.01
N THR A 30 -6.08 -9.92 -2.60
CA THR A 30 -7.29 -10.33 -3.33
C THR A 30 -8.54 -10.24 -2.46
N TYR A 31 -8.48 -10.72 -1.21
CA TYR A 31 -9.62 -10.63 -0.29
C TYR A 31 -9.88 -9.21 0.22
N ALA A 32 -8.84 -8.38 0.38
CA ALA A 32 -9.02 -6.97 0.69
C ALA A 32 -9.76 -6.22 -0.43
N TYR A 33 -9.43 -6.49 -1.69
CA TYR A 33 -10.20 -5.94 -2.83
C TYR A 33 -11.62 -6.50 -2.90
N LYS A 34 -11.84 -7.80 -2.62
CA LYS A 34 -13.20 -8.34 -2.48
C LYS A 34 -14.02 -7.63 -1.40
N ALA A 35 -13.40 -7.23 -0.29
CA ALA A 35 -14.08 -6.45 0.73
C ALA A 35 -14.53 -5.08 0.20
N LEU A 36 -13.72 -4.45 -0.67
CA LEU A 36 -14.04 -3.19 -1.33
C LEU A 36 -15.15 -3.34 -2.39
N ASP A 37 -15.28 -4.50 -3.03
CA ASP A 37 -16.41 -4.77 -3.94
C ASP A 37 -17.77 -4.70 -3.20
N TYR A 38 -17.80 -5.08 -1.92
CA TYR A 38 -18.98 -4.96 -1.07
C TYR A 38 -19.11 -3.58 -0.41
N LYS A 39 -17.97 -2.96 -0.06
CA LYS A 39 -17.92 -1.66 0.65
C LYS A 39 -16.89 -0.72 0.00
N PRO A 40 -17.24 -0.04 -1.11
CA PRO A 40 -16.28 0.76 -1.88
C PRO A 40 -15.69 1.96 -1.12
N SER A 41 -16.45 2.49 -0.16
CA SER A 41 -16.06 3.64 0.67
C SER A 41 -15.43 3.24 2.00
N TRP A 42 -14.95 1.99 2.14
CA TRP A 42 -14.32 1.52 3.38
C TRP A 42 -12.80 1.63 3.29
N GLY A 43 -12.18 2.36 4.21
CA GLY A 43 -10.75 2.65 4.17
C GLY A 43 -9.85 1.54 4.69
N GLU A 44 -10.33 0.72 5.64
CA GLU A 44 -9.52 -0.34 6.28
C GLU A 44 -8.90 -1.35 5.29
N PRO A 45 -9.59 -1.82 4.23
CA PRO A 45 -8.96 -2.68 3.24
C PRO A 45 -7.78 -2.01 2.52
N TYR A 46 -7.87 -0.71 2.23
CA TYR A 46 -6.74 0.02 1.63
C TYR A 46 -5.57 0.17 2.61
N LEU A 47 -5.84 0.42 3.90
CA LEU A 47 -4.79 0.40 4.93
C LEU A 47 -4.09 -0.96 5.00
N LEU A 48 -4.87 -2.06 4.94
CA LEU A 48 -4.32 -3.41 4.92
C LEU A 48 -3.42 -3.64 3.69
N ILE A 49 -3.87 -3.26 2.49
CA ILE A 49 -3.08 -3.43 1.27
C ILE A 49 -1.78 -2.62 1.34
N GLY A 50 -1.85 -1.38 1.83
CA GLY A 50 -0.66 -0.56 2.04
C GLY A 50 0.34 -1.22 3.00
N ASP A 51 -0.16 -1.82 4.10
CA ASP A 51 0.69 -2.56 5.04
C ASP A 51 1.36 -3.78 4.40
N LEU A 52 0.64 -4.52 3.53
CA LEU A 52 1.22 -5.64 2.79
C LEU A 52 2.38 -5.16 1.92
N TYR A 53 2.21 -4.05 1.21
CA TYR A 53 3.24 -3.48 0.34
C TYR A 53 4.44 -2.97 1.13
N ALA A 54 4.19 -2.21 2.19
CA ALA A 54 5.25 -1.69 3.06
C ALA A 54 6.07 -2.81 3.71
N SER A 55 5.46 -3.95 4.01
CA SER A 55 6.17 -5.13 4.56
C SER A 55 6.95 -5.95 3.53
N SER A 56 6.81 -5.65 2.24
CA SER A 56 7.37 -6.46 1.14
C SER A 56 8.76 -6.04 0.67
N GLY A 57 9.39 -5.02 1.27
CA GLY A 57 10.76 -4.62 0.93
C GLY A 57 11.75 -5.79 0.90
N PRO A 58 11.80 -6.67 1.92
CA PRO A 58 12.67 -7.86 1.91
C PRO A 58 12.23 -8.97 0.96
N LEU A 59 10.98 -8.96 0.48
CA LEU A 59 10.45 -9.97 -0.46
C LEU A 59 10.66 -9.56 -1.92
N CYS A 60 10.73 -8.26 -2.17
CA CYS A 60 10.77 -7.68 -3.50
C CYS A 60 12.11 -7.02 -3.84
N GLY A 61 13.07 -7.04 -2.90
CA GLY A 61 14.42 -6.50 -3.07
C GLY A 61 15.38 -7.06 -2.01
N PRO A 62 16.66 -6.65 -2.03
CA PRO A 62 17.71 -7.17 -1.15
C PRO A 62 17.63 -6.62 0.29
N ARG A 63 16.43 -6.29 0.79
CA ARG A 63 16.13 -5.64 2.08
C ARG A 63 16.58 -4.17 2.22
N THR A 64 17.67 -3.77 1.59
CA THR A 64 18.19 -2.40 1.60
C THR A 64 18.23 -1.80 0.19
N GLY A 65 18.42 -0.48 0.11
CA GLY A 65 18.59 0.24 -1.14
C GLY A 65 17.30 0.40 -1.98
N PHE A 66 17.48 1.02 -3.15
CA PHE A 66 16.40 1.44 -4.06
C PHE A 66 15.38 0.33 -4.34
N ASP A 67 15.83 -0.87 -4.72
CA ASP A 67 14.94 -1.98 -5.09
C ASP A 67 14.03 -2.43 -3.95
N SER A 68 14.46 -2.22 -2.70
CA SER A 68 13.63 -2.50 -1.51
C SER A 68 12.73 -1.31 -1.15
N GLN A 69 13.10 -0.09 -1.57
CA GLN A 69 12.38 1.15 -1.27
C GLN A 69 11.24 1.44 -2.24
N VAL A 70 11.28 0.94 -3.49
CA VAL A 70 10.23 1.22 -4.49
C VAL A 70 8.83 0.76 -4.05
N VAL A 71 8.73 -0.24 -3.17
CA VAL A 71 7.46 -0.70 -2.59
C VAL A 71 6.78 0.36 -1.72
N VAL A 72 7.54 1.35 -1.23
CA VAL A 72 7.01 2.44 -0.40
C VAL A 72 6.05 3.32 -1.20
N TRP A 73 6.31 3.57 -2.49
CA TRP A 73 5.43 4.42 -3.31
C TRP A 73 4.01 3.86 -3.41
N VAL A 74 3.90 2.58 -3.79
CA VAL A 74 2.60 1.90 -3.89
C VAL A 74 1.95 1.73 -2.53
N ALA A 75 2.72 1.55 -1.44
CA ALA A 75 2.15 1.53 -0.09
C ALA A 75 1.51 2.88 0.27
N LEU A 76 2.22 3.99 0.02
CA LEU A 76 1.72 5.33 0.24
C LEU A 76 0.47 5.61 -0.58
N ASP A 77 0.40 5.16 -1.83
CA ASP A 77 -0.79 5.34 -2.68
C ASP A 77 -2.04 4.70 -2.07
N LYS A 78 -1.90 3.53 -1.44
CA LYS A 78 -3.02 2.89 -0.73
C LYS A 78 -3.41 3.65 0.52
N TYR A 79 -2.46 4.18 1.29
CA TYR A 79 -2.80 5.01 2.46
C TYR A 79 -3.47 6.33 2.07
N TYR A 80 -3.00 6.99 1.01
CA TYR A 80 -3.67 8.18 0.45
C TYR A 80 -5.08 7.84 -0.03
N LYS A 81 -5.25 6.70 -0.70
CA LYS A 81 -6.56 6.23 -1.13
C LYS A 81 -7.48 5.95 0.06
N ALA A 82 -6.98 5.30 1.12
CA ALA A 82 -7.74 4.97 2.33
C ALA A 82 -8.40 6.22 2.94
N LYS A 83 -7.60 7.24 3.27
CA LYS A 83 -8.14 8.48 3.85
C LYS A 83 -9.00 9.31 2.91
N SER A 84 -8.81 9.14 1.60
CA SER A 84 -9.62 9.84 0.59
C SER A 84 -11.01 9.24 0.45
N VAL A 85 -11.15 7.91 0.56
CA VAL A 85 -12.47 7.24 0.44
C VAL A 85 -13.20 7.16 1.78
N ASP A 86 -12.46 7.17 2.88
CA ASP A 86 -12.98 7.00 4.23
C ASP A 86 -12.22 7.91 5.21
N PRO A 87 -12.79 9.09 5.53
CA PRO A 87 -12.18 10.01 6.48
C PRO A 87 -12.03 9.45 7.90
N SER A 88 -12.78 8.39 8.26
CA SER A 88 -12.71 7.81 9.61
C SER A 88 -11.38 7.12 9.90
N VAL A 89 -10.65 6.71 8.84
CA VAL A 89 -9.32 6.11 8.96
C VAL A 89 -8.19 7.09 8.66
N ALA A 90 -8.48 8.39 8.58
CA ALA A 90 -7.51 9.40 8.15
C ALA A 90 -6.30 9.49 9.08
N ASP A 91 -6.50 9.38 10.40
CA ASP A 91 -5.41 9.45 11.38
C ASP A 91 -4.44 8.27 11.21
N ASP A 92 -4.97 7.03 11.18
CA ASP A 92 -4.19 5.82 10.91
C ASP A 92 -3.43 5.90 9.56
N ALA A 93 -4.08 6.41 8.53
CA ALA A 93 -3.45 6.61 7.22
C ALA A 93 -2.32 7.65 7.28
N ASN A 94 -2.54 8.78 7.96
CA ASN A 94 -1.55 9.84 8.10
C ASN A 94 -0.33 9.38 8.90
N ASP A 95 -0.53 8.60 9.96
CA ASP A 95 0.55 8.00 10.74
C ASP A 95 1.41 7.07 9.90
N LYS A 96 0.78 6.23 9.07
CA LYS A 96 1.49 5.36 8.12
C LYS A 96 2.21 6.17 7.05
N ILE A 97 1.59 7.21 6.50
CA ILE A 97 2.22 8.09 5.51
C ILE A 97 3.46 8.78 6.10
N ALA A 98 3.34 9.35 7.29
CA ALA A 98 4.46 9.99 7.99
C ALA A 98 5.58 9.00 8.25
N ARG A 99 5.23 7.80 8.73
CA ARG A 99 6.20 6.72 8.99
C ARG A 99 6.92 6.28 7.72
N TYR A 100 6.21 6.02 6.63
CA TYR A 100 6.80 5.36 5.46
C TYR A 100 7.41 6.33 4.44
N SER A 101 6.95 7.59 4.38
CA SER A 101 7.47 8.58 3.42
C SER A 101 8.98 8.83 3.53
N GLN A 102 9.55 8.68 4.72
CA GLN A 102 10.99 8.81 4.95
C GLN A 102 11.83 7.68 4.31
N TYR A 103 11.21 6.58 3.90
CA TYR A 103 11.89 5.45 3.27
C TYR A 103 11.78 5.46 1.74
N MET A 104 11.15 6.46 1.14
CA MET A 104 11.14 6.62 -0.31
C MET A 104 12.58 6.82 -0.85
N PRO A 105 12.83 6.41 -2.11
CA PRO A 105 14.07 6.77 -2.81
C PRO A 105 14.34 8.27 -2.76
N THR A 106 15.61 8.64 -2.59
CA THR A 106 16.00 10.05 -2.64
C THR A 106 15.99 10.57 -4.07
N LYS A 107 15.96 11.90 -4.22
CA LYS A 107 16.09 12.52 -5.55
C LYS A 107 17.41 12.14 -6.23
N THR A 108 18.48 11.98 -5.46
CA THR A 108 19.77 11.48 -5.96
C THR A 108 19.66 10.06 -6.47
N ASP A 109 19.03 9.15 -5.71
CA ASP A 109 18.83 7.75 -6.15
C ASP A 109 18.06 7.66 -7.47
N LEU A 110 17.06 8.54 -7.64
CA LEU A 110 16.26 8.65 -8.86
C LEU A 110 17.09 9.15 -10.04
N PHE A 111 17.85 10.24 -9.84
CA PHE A 111 18.72 10.81 -10.85
C PHE A 111 19.79 9.82 -11.33
N GLU A 112 20.47 9.12 -10.41
CA GLU A 112 21.47 8.09 -10.73
C GLU A 112 20.90 6.94 -11.58
N ARG A 113 19.59 6.70 -11.49
CA ARG A 113 18.88 5.64 -12.23
C ARG A 113 18.16 6.16 -13.47
N GLY A 114 18.26 7.46 -13.78
CA GLY A 114 17.54 8.07 -14.89
C GLY A 114 16.02 7.98 -14.76
N ILE A 115 15.49 8.02 -13.53
CA ILE A 115 14.05 7.98 -13.25
C ILE A 115 13.58 9.39 -12.92
N ASP A 116 12.66 9.92 -13.72
CA ASP A 116 12.12 11.26 -13.52
C ASP A 116 11.02 11.29 -12.45
N GLU A 117 11.03 12.31 -11.58
CA GLU A 117 9.89 12.57 -10.70
C GLU A 117 8.63 12.87 -11.53
N GLY A 118 7.48 12.33 -11.11
CA GLY A 118 6.22 12.44 -11.84
C GLY A 118 6.05 11.42 -12.97
N SER A 119 7.10 10.67 -13.34
CA SER A 119 6.97 9.56 -14.28
C SER A 119 6.21 8.38 -13.67
N SER A 120 5.72 7.49 -14.55
CA SER A 120 5.10 6.22 -14.14
C SER A 120 6.18 5.17 -13.90
N TYR A 121 6.09 4.46 -12.78
CA TYR A 121 6.96 3.34 -12.44
C TYR A 121 6.13 2.13 -12.04
N THR A 122 6.51 0.94 -12.54
CA THR A 122 5.83 -0.31 -12.16
C THR A 122 6.68 -1.06 -11.14
N VAL A 123 6.14 -1.17 -9.92
CA VAL A 123 6.75 -1.99 -8.87
C VAL A 123 6.50 -3.45 -9.21
N GLY A 124 7.57 -4.19 -9.50
CA GLY A 124 7.52 -5.61 -9.85
C GLY A 124 7.13 -6.52 -8.68
N CYS A 125 7.71 -7.74 -8.64
CA CYS A 125 7.43 -8.74 -7.59
C CYS A 125 5.94 -9.17 -7.60
N TRP A 126 5.45 -9.71 -6.48
CA TRP A 126 4.03 -10.08 -6.34
C TRP A 126 3.09 -8.87 -6.36
N ILE A 127 3.63 -7.67 -6.11
CA ILE A 127 2.89 -6.41 -6.08
C ILE A 127 2.41 -6.07 -7.50
N ASN A 128 3.29 -5.95 -8.49
CA ASN A 128 2.91 -5.68 -9.88
C ASN A 128 1.89 -4.52 -10.03
N GLU A 129 2.16 -3.38 -9.39
CA GLU A 129 1.32 -2.17 -9.46
C GLU A 129 2.13 -0.97 -9.96
N SER A 130 1.49 -0.10 -10.74
CA SER A 130 2.07 1.15 -11.20
C SER A 130 1.81 2.28 -10.21
N THR A 131 2.77 3.20 -10.11
CA THR A 131 2.73 4.37 -9.23
C THR A 131 3.33 5.59 -9.93
N THR A 132 3.09 6.77 -9.37
CA THR A 132 3.78 8.00 -9.75
C THR A 132 5.01 8.18 -8.87
N VAL A 133 6.17 8.28 -9.51
CA VAL A 133 7.47 8.48 -8.86
C VAL A 133 7.48 9.79 -8.09
N ARG A 134 7.89 9.71 -6.82
CA ARG A 134 8.07 10.86 -5.92
C ARG A 134 9.41 10.74 -5.22
N GLY A 135 10.25 11.77 -5.32
CA GLY A 135 11.48 11.82 -4.54
C GLY A 135 11.18 12.08 -3.07
N ARG A 136 11.94 11.46 -2.17
CA ARG A 136 11.89 11.79 -0.75
C ARG A 136 12.12 13.29 -0.55
N LYS A 137 11.21 13.96 0.16
CA LYS A 137 11.40 15.35 0.56
C LYS A 137 12.52 15.41 1.59
N SER A 138 13.48 16.30 1.38
CA SER A 138 14.40 16.72 2.44
C SER A 138 13.60 17.59 3.42
N ASN A 139 13.62 17.22 4.70
CA ASN A 139 13.15 18.10 5.77
C ASN A 139 14.18 19.19 6.04
#